data_AF-A0A522XQ47-F1
#
_entry.id   AF-A0A522XQ47-F1
#
_cell.length_a   1.000
_cell.length_b   1.000
_cell.length_c   1.000
_cell.angle_alpha   90.00
_cell.angle_beta   90.00
_cell.angle_gamma   90.00
#
_symmetry.space_group_name_H-M   'P 1'
#
loop_
_entity.id
_entity.type
_entity.pdbx_description
1 polymer ?
#
loop_
_entity_poly.entity_id
_entity_poly.type
_entity_poly.pdbx_seq_one_letter_code
_entity_poly.pdbx_strand_id
1 'polypeptide(L)'
;MALPSWSSDVELLVKLGLFLALLLVGFVFGRLNERRHFRHLAVREHELRDILVFATRTLPVGGTGASILVCGSVVIGEDYFKRVAAALRSLVGGPLTAYESLMERGRREAIVRMKEEARRRGATMVFNVRFETASLAEDGLRRQALFSAEFLAYGTALLPMHAE
;
A
#
# COMPACT_ATOMS: atom_id res chain seq x y z
N MET A 1 -48.45 5.98 25.98
CA MET A 1 -47.25 6.33 26.75
C MET A 1 -46.36 7.17 25.83
N ALA A 2 -46.48 8.49 25.89
CA ALA A 2 -45.74 9.39 25.00
C ALA A 2 -44.28 9.44 25.47
N LEU A 3 -43.34 9.13 24.56
CA LEU A 3 -41.91 9.27 24.85
C LEU A 3 -41.59 10.76 25.11
N PRO A 4 -40.73 11.09 26.08
CA PRO A 4 -40.37 12.47 26.37
C PRO A 4 -39.72 13.12 25.14
N SER A 5 -40.33 14.19 24.63
CA SER A 5 -39.78 14.99 23.53
C SER A 5 -38.67 15.88 24.07
N TRP A 6 -37.42 15.45 23.88
CA TRP A 6 -36.23 16.25 24.18
C TRP A 6 -36.28 17.59 23.42
N SER A 7 -35.70 18.66 23.99
CA SER A 7 -35.50 19.89 23.23
C SER A 7 -34.57 19.62 22.05
N SER A 8 -34.80 20.32 20.93
CA SER A 8 -34.03 20.15 19.69
C SER A 8 -32.51 20.26 19.90
N ASP A 9 -32.08 21.03 20.91
CA ASP A 9 -30.68 21.19 21.29
C ASP A 9 -30.07 19.90 21.85
N VAL A 10 -30.82 19.15 22.67
CA VAL A 10 -30.34 17.87 23.22
C VAL A 10 -30.29 16.81 22.13
N GLU A 11 -31.26 16.79 21.22
CA GLU A 11 -31.23 15.91 20.05
C GLU A 11 -29.99 16.18 19.17
N LEU A 12 -29.66 17.45 18.96
CA LEU A 12 -28.46 17.85 18.21
C LEU A 12 -27.16 17.39 18.91
N LEU A 13 -27.06 17.58 20.23
CA LEU A 13 -25.90 17.15 21.01
C LEU A 13 -25.71 15.63 20.96
N VAL A 14 -26.80 14.86 21.06
CA VAL A 14 -26.75 13.39 20.95
C VAL A 14 -26.31 12.95 19.56
N LYS A 15 -26.87 13.54 18.50
CA LYS A 15 -26.48 13.25 17.11
C LYS A 15 -25.01 13.59 16.84
N LEU A 16 -24.55 14.75 17.32
CA LEU A 16 -23.17 15.17 17.18
C LEU A 16 -22.22 14.24 17.95
N GLY A 17 -22.57 13.89 19.19
CA GLY A 17 -21.80 12.94 20.00
C GLY A 17 -21.68 11.57 19.32
N LEU A 18 -22.78 11.04 18.79
CA LEU A 18 -22.77 9.79 18.03
C LEU A 18 -21.89 9.88 16.76
N PHE A 19 -22.02 10.96 16.01
CA PHE A 19 -21.22 11.20 14.80
C PHE A 19 -19.71 11.25 15.12
N LEU A 20 -19.32 12.00 16.14
CA LEU A 20 -17.93 12.08 16.59
C LEU A 20 -17.41 10.74 17.12
N ALA A 21 -18.23 9.98 17.83
CA ALA A 21 -17.88 8.64 18.29
C ALA A 21 -17.61 7.69 17.12
N LEU A 22 -18.48 7.66 16.11
CA LEU A 22 -18.29 6.85 14.90
C LEU A 22 -17.03 7.25 14.11
N LEU A 23 -16.77 8.56 14.02
CA LEU A 23 -15.57 9.11 13.38
C LEU A 23 -14.31 8.64 14.14
N LEU A 24 -14.30 8.77 15.47
CA LEU A 24 -13.19 8.35 16.30
C LEU A 24 -12.93 6.84 16.17
N VAL A 25 -13.98 6.03 16.22
CA VAL A 25 -13.91 4.58 16.01
C VAL A 25 -13.27 4.28 14.65
N GLY A 26 -13.81 4.81 13.56
CA GLY A 26 -13.26 4.58 12.22
C GLY A 26 -11.79 5.03 12.09
N PHE A 27 -11.43 6.17 12.67
CA PHE A 27 -10.05 6.67 12.66
C PHE A 27 -9.09 5.74 13.44
N VAL A 28 -9.49 5.30 14.64
CA VAL A 28 -8.68 4.39 15.47
C VAL A 28 -8.52 3.04 14.77
N PHE A 29 -9.61 2.45 14.28
CA PHE A 29 -9.55 1.18 13.55
C PHE A 29 -8.70 1.30 12.26
N GLY A 30 -8.83 2.39 11.52
CA GLY A 30 -8.01 2.66 10.34
C GLY A 30 -6.51 2.72 10.66
N ARG A 31 -6.13 3.49 11.69
CA ARG A 31 -4.74 3.59 12.18
C ARG A 31 -4.20 2.24 12.67
N LEU A 32 -5.00 1.47 13.39
CA LEU A 32 -4.60 0.15 13.87
C LEU A 32 -4.40 -0.83 12.72
N ASN A 33 -5.30 -0.84 11.73
CA ASN A 33 -5.19 -1.70 10.56
C ASN A 33 -3.95 -1.37 9.73
N GLU A 34 -3.67 -0.08 9.52
CA GLU A 34 -2.45 0.38 8.84
C GLU A 34 -1.19 -0.10 9.56
N ARG A 35 -1.11 0.12 10.88
CA ARG A 35 0.04 -0.35 11.70
C ARG A 35 0.20 -1.87 11.63
N ARG A 36 -0.90 -2.63 11.71
CA ARG A 36 -0.87 -4.09 11.59
C ARG A 36 -0.32 -4.52 10.23
N HIS A 37 -0.80 -3.89 9.17
CA HIS A 37 -0.36 -4.19 7.81
C HIS A 37 1.14 -3.93 7.63
N PHE A 38 1.65 -2.79 8.09
CA PHE A 38 3.09 -2.50 8.05
C PHE A 38 3.93 -3.50 8.85
N ARG A 39 3.41 -3.99 9.99
CA ARG A 39 4.09 -5.05 10.74
C ARG A 39 4.16 -6.36 9.96
N HIS A 40 3.06 -6.78 9.32
CA HIS A 40 3.03 -7.99 8.50
C HIS A 40 3.98 -7.86 7.29
N LEU A 41 4.03 -6.66 6.70
CA LEU A 41 4.92 -6.38 5.58
C LEU A 41 6.39 -6.45 6.00
N ALA A 42 6.75 -5.90 7.16
CA ALA A 42 8.10 -6.00 7.71
C ALA A 42 8.53 -7.45 7.98
N VAL A 43 7.61 -8.29 8.44
CA VAL A 43 7.87 -9.73 8.63
C VAL A 43 8.13 -10.42 7.29
N ARG A 44 7.29 -10.21 6.27
CA ARG A 44 7.51 -10.78 4.93
C ARG A 44 8.81 -10.29 4.29
N GLU A 45 9.12 -9.00 4.43
CA GLU A 45 10.40 -8.45 3.98
C GLU A 45 11.60 -9.13 4.65
N HIS A 46 11.49 -9.40 5.95
CA HIS A 46 12.49 -10.14 6.71
C HIS A 46 12.63 -11.58 6.22
N GLU A 47 11.51 -12.27 6.03
CA GLU A 47 11.47 -13.66 5.54
C GLU A 47 12.09 -13.79 4.15
N LEU A 48 12.03 -12.75 3.31
CA LEU A 48 12.54 -12.75 1.93
C LEU A 48 13.94 -12.13 1.79
N ARG A 49 14.69 -11.92 2.88
CA ARG A 49 16.03 -11.28 2.84
C ARG A 49 17.08 -12.04 2.03
N ASP A 50 16.90 -13.34 1.88
CA ASP A 50 17.68 -14.24 1.00
C ASP A 50 17.54 -13.92 -0.49
N ILE A 51 16.42 -13.31 -0.91
CA ILE A 51 16.24 -12.86 -2.30
C ILE A 51 16.87 -11.48 -2.47
N LEU A 52 18.01 -11.43 -3.15
CA LEU A 52 18.74 -10.19 -3.43
C LEU A 52 18.09 -9.43 -4.59
N VAL A 53 18.06 -8.10 -4.50
CA VAL A 53 17.39 -7.25 -5.49
C VAL A 53 18.33 -6.14 -5.93
N PHE A 54 18.50 -5.98 -7.24
CA PHE A 54 19.40 -4.99 -7.83
C PHE A 54 18.68 -4.15 -8.88
N ALA A 55 18.85 -2.83 -8.80
CA ALA A 55 18.34 -1.89 -9.81
C ALA A 55 19.21 -1.89 -11.09
N THR A 56 20.47 -2.32 -10.97
CA THR A 56 21.43 -2.37 -12.07
C THR A 56 21.05 -3.42 -13.11
N ARG A 57 21.28 -3.09 -14.38
CA ARG A 57 21.08 -4.02 -15.51
C ARG A 57 22.19 -5.06 -15.58
N THR A 58 23.40 -4.68 -15.21
CA THR A 58 24.58 -5.56 -15.21
C THR A 58 24.57 -6.47 -13.99
N LEU A 59 24.83 -7.75 -14.24
CA LEU A 59 25.00 -8.75 -13.21
C LEU A 59 26.32 -8.48 -12.46
N PRO A 60 26.30 -8.25 -11.13
CA PRO A 60 27.48 -8.33 -10.32
C PRO A 60 27.90 -9.79 -10.34
N VAL A 61 29.07 -10.04 -10.93
CA VAL A 61 29.75 -11.34 -11.02
C VAL A 61 29.01 -12.39 -11.87
N GLY A 62 29.46 -12.58 -13.12
CA GLY A 62 29.46 -13.85 -13.86
C GLY A 62 28.23 -14.75 -13.77
N GLY A 63 27.03 -14.21 -13.55
CA GLY A 63 25.81 -14.97 -13.32
C GLY A 63 25.41 -15.72 -14.57
N THR A 64 25.97 -16.91 -14.74
CA THR A 64 25.58 -17.89 -15.73
C THR A 64 24.42 -18.68 -15.14
N GLY A 65 23.32 -18.80 -15.87
CA GLY A 65 22.11 -19.47 -15.40
C GLY A 65 20.90 -19.11 -16.24
N ALA A 66 19.84 -19.92 -16.13
CA ALA A 66 18.56 -19.59 -16.74
C ALA A 66 17.96 -18.36 -16.04
N SER A 67 17.40 -17.45 -16.83
CA SER A 67 16.76 -16.23 -16.35
C SER A 67 15.28 -16.21 -16.66
N ILE A 68 14.47 -15.68 -15.75
CA ILE A 68 13.02 -15.59 -15.90
C ILE A 68 12.51 -14.21 -15.47
N LEU A 69 11.49 -13.70 -16.15
CA LEU A 69 10.80 -12.49 -15.71
C LEU A 69 9.96 -12.82 -14.46
N VAL A 70 10.04 -11.94 -13.46
CA VAL A 70 9.18 -11.96 -12.27
C VAL A 70 8.55 -10.60 -12.06
N CYS A 71 7.35 -10.57 -11.52
CA CYS A 71 6.58 -9.38 -11.25
C CYS A 71 5.81 -9.48 -9.92
N GLY A 72 5.49 -8.32 -9.37
CA GLY A 72 4.62 -8.20 -8.21
C GLY A 72 3.85 -6.91 -8.33
N SER A 73 2.52 -6.99 -8.30
CA SER A 73 1.67 -5.81 -8.31
C SER A 73 0.71 -5.79 -7.14
N VAL A 74 0.30 -4.58 -6.77
CA VAL A 74 -0.72 -4.31 -5.78
C VAL A 74 -1.50 -3.06 -6.17
N VAL A 75 -2.81 -3.11 -6.00
CA VAL A 75 -3.68 -1.95 -6.10
C VAL A 75 -4.00 -1.46 -4.69
N ILE A 76 -3.80 -0.16 -4.45
CA ILE A 76 -4.13 0.47 -3.18
C ILE A 76 -5.11 1.61 -3.41
N GLY A 77 -6.26 1.51 -2.74
CA GLY A 77 -7.20 2.61 -2.60
C GLY A 77 -6.95 3.43 -1.33
N GLU A 78 -7.32 4.71 -1.37
CA GLU A 78 -7.37 5.56 -0.19
C GLU A 78 -8.56 5.25 0.72
N ASP A 79 -8.44 5.60 2.00
CA ASP A 79 -9.56 5.64 2.93
C ASP A 79 -10.10 7.07 3.12
N TYR A 80 -11.37 7.18 3.50
CA TYR A 80 -12.05 8.46 3.67
C TYR A 80 -11.33 9.39 4.66
N PHE A 81 -10.76 8.84 5.73
CA PHE A 81 -10.06 9.63 6.75
C PHE A 81 -8.77 10.24 6.22
N LYS A 82 -7.98 9.48 5.46
CA LYS A 82 -6.79 9.98 4.77
C LYS A 82 -7.12 11.08 3.78
N ARG A 83 -8.22 10.96 3.05
CA ARG A 83 -8.69 12.01 2.15
C ARG A 83 -9.03 13.30 2.89
N VAL A 84 -9.75 13.22 4.00
CA VAL A 84 -10.06 14.39 4.85
C VAL A 84 -8.79 15.00 5.42
N ALA A 85 -7.88 14.17 5.96
CA ALA A 85 -6.60 14.64 6.49
C ALA A 85 -5.74 15.31 5.42
N ALA A 86 -5.69 14.76 4.21
CA ALA A 86 -5.01 15.34 3.07
C ALA A 86 -5.65 16.67 2.66
N ALA A 87 -6.99 16.75 2.60
CA ALA A 87 -7.69 17.99 2.26
C ALA A 87 -7.41 19.11 3.27
N LEU A 88 -7.46 18.81 4.58
CA LEU A 88 -7.09 19.76 5.63
C LEU A 88 -5.62 20.20 5.51
N ARG A 89 -4.72 19.25 5.24
CA ARG A 89 -3.29 19.53 5.04
C ARG A 89 -3.05 20.39 3.81
N SER A 90 -3.76 20.16 2.71
CA SER A 90 -3.67 20.96 1.48
C SER A 90 -4.06 22.42 1.70
N LEU A 91 -5.00 22.71 2.61
CA LEU A 91 -5.35 24.09 2.97
C LEU A 91 -4.23 24.81 3.73
N VAL A 92 -3.50 24.07 4.58
CA VAL A 92 -2.39 24.61 5.38
C VAL A 92 -1.05 24.57 4.61
N GLY A 93 -0.96 23.75 3.56
CA GLY A 93 0.27 23.46 2.81
C GLY A 93 1.13 22.35 3.43
N GLY A 94 2.23 21.97 2.78
CA GLY A 94 3.20 20.97 3.25
C GLY A 94 2.96 19.53 2.71
N PRO A 95 3.79 18.56 3.14
CA PRO A 95 3.72 17.18 2.63
C PRO A 95 2.40 16.48 2.94
N LEU A 96 1.90 15.70 1.98
CA LEU A 96 0.68 14.90 2.10
C LEU A 96 0.99 13.54 2.73
N THR A 97 1.40 13.54 4.00
CA THR A 97 1.85 12.34 4.73
C THR A 97 0.85 11.17 4.69
N ALA A 98 -0.44 11.48 4.62
CA ALA A 98 -1.50 10.48 4.45
C ALA A 98 -1.34 9.67 3.14
N TYR A 99 -0.99 10.34 2.04
CA TYR A 99 -0.75 9.69 0.75
C TYR A 99 0.65 9.11 0.65
N GLU A 100 1.66 9.72 1.27
CA GLU A 100 3.02 9.14 1.36
C GLU A 100 2.99 7.73 1.98
N SER A 101 2.21 7.53 3.05
CA SER A 101 2.00 6.20 3.65
C SER A 101 1.41 5.18 2.67
N LEU A 102 0.45 5.60 1.84
CA LEU A 102 -0.15 4.71 0.82
C LEU A 102 0.88 4.34 -0.26
N MET A 103 1.67 5.32 -0.72
CA MET A 103 2.74 5.14 -1.70
C MET A 103 3.84 4.21 -1.17
N GLU A 104 4.24 4.36 0.09
CA GLU A 104 5.23 3.50 0.73
C GLU A 104 4.74 2.05 0.80
N ARG A 105 3.51 1.86 1.29
CA ARG A 105 2.87 0.55 1.38
C ARG A 105 2.80 -0.13 0.01
N GLY A 106 2.39 0.60 -1.03
CA GLY A 106 2.25 0.09 -2.39
C GLY A 106 3.56 -0.43 -2.96
N ARG A 107 4.61 0.40 -2.88
CA ARG A 107 5.95 0.01 -3.36
C ARG A 107 6.49 -1.21 -2.61
N ARG A 108 6.41 -1.21 -1.27
CA ARG A 108 6.94 -2.31 -0.45
C ARG A 108 6.20 -3.63 -0.71
N GLU A 109 4.88 -3.60 -0.80
CA GLU A 109 4.07 -4.79 -1.09
C GLU A 109 4.33 -5.33 -2.52
N ALA A 110 4.49 -4.45 -3.52
CA ALA A 110 4.87 -4.85 -4.87
C ALA A 110 6.24 -5.57 -4.91
N ILE A 111 7.24 -5.05 -4.20
CA ILE A 111 8.56 -5.69 -4.05
C ILE A 111 8.42 -7.06 -3.40
N VAL A 112 7.70 -7.14 -2.29
CA VAL A 112 7.51 -8.39 -1.55
C VAL A 112 6.88 -9.45 -2.46
N ARG A 113 5.84 -9.11 -3.22
CA ARG A 113 5.19 -10.04 -4.16
C ARG A 113 6.11 -10.49 -5.29
N MET A 114 6.92 -9.58 -5.84
CA MET A 114 7.94 -9.91 -6.85
C MET A 114 9.00 -10.87 -6.29
N LYS A 115 9.45 -10.64 -5.04
CA LYS A 115 10.42 -11.52 -4.36
C LYS A 115 9.81 -12.88 -4.02
N GLU A 116 8.53 -12.93 -3.64
CA GLU A 116 7.80 -14.18 -3.42
C GLU A 116 7.68 -14.98 -4.72
N GLU A 117 7.42 -14.32 -5.84
CA GLU A 117 7.46 -14.99 -7.14
C GLU A 117 8.85 -15.54 -7.46
N ALA A 118 9.91 -14.74 -7.30
CA ALA A 118 11.28 -15.20 -7.50
C ALA A 118 11.61 -16.43 -6.65
N ARG A 119 11.27 -16.38 -5.34
CA ARG A 119 11.46 -17.51 -4.42
C ARG A 119 10.68 -18.74 -4.85
N ARG A 120 9.40 -18.60 -5.23
CA ARG A 120 8.58 -19.73 -5.71
C ARG A 120 9.17 -20.39 -6.95
N ARG A 121 9.85 -19.61 -7.79
CA ARG A 121 10.53 -20.13 -8.98
C ARG A 121 11.95 -20.64 -8.70
N GLY A 122 12.42 -20.62 -7.45
CA GLY A 122 13.74 -21.11 -7.06
C GLY A 122 14.90 -20.15 -7.32
N ALA A 123 14.61 -18.89 -7.65
CA ALA A 123 15.64 -17.88 -7.82
C ALA A 123 16.10 -17.32 -6.47
N THR A 124 17.35 -16.87 -6.40
CA THR A 124 17.93 -16.22 -5.20
C THR A 124 18.21 -14.73 -5.42
N MET A 125 18.03 -14.25 -6.65
CA MET A 125 18.34 -12.86 -7.00
C MET A 125 17.48 -12.36 -8.16
N VAL A 126 17.14 -11.07 -8.12
CA VAL A 126 16.38 -10.34 -9.15
C VAL A 126 17.15 -9.10 -9.59
N PHE A 127 17.36 -8.94 -10.88
CA PHE A 127 18.11 -7.85 -11.50
C PHE A 127 17.24 -6.95 -12.35
N ASN A 128 17.82 -5.80 -12.70
CA ASN A 128 17.19 -4.81 -13.54
C ASN A 128 15.79 -4.45 -13.04
N VAL A 129 15.63 -4.34 -11.71
CA VAL A 129 14.32 -4.08 -11.13
C VAL A 129 13.83 -2.70 -11.54
N ARG A 130 12.55 -2.65 -11.90
CA ARG A 130 11.83 -1.46 -12.30
C ARG A 130 10.54 -1.34 -11.51
N PHE A 131 10.14 -0.09 -11.30
CA PHE A 131 8.91 0.27 -10.62
C PHE A 131 8.05 1.10 -11.54
N GLU A 132 6.80 0.72 -11.67
CA GLU A 132 5.78 1.46 -12.40
C GLU A 132 4.64 1.77 -11.44
N THR A 133 3.97 2.89 -11.66
CA THR A 133 2.78 3.26 -10.90
C THR A 133 1.73 3.80 -11.87
N ALA A 134 0.55 3.21 -11.85
CA ALA A 134 -0.57 3.64 -12.67
C ALA A 134 -1.70 4.16 -11.78
N SER A 135 -2.16 5.38 -12.03
CA SER A 135 -3.37 5.89 -11.38
C SER A 135 -4.60 5.21 -11.99
N LEU A 136 -5.46 4.65 -11.15
CA LEU A 136 -6.71 4.00 -11.54
C LEU A 136 -7.91 4.92 -11.26
N ALA A 137 -7.73 6.23 -11.38
CA ALA A 137 -8.84 7.17 -11.27
C ALA A 137 -9.88 6.85 -12.36
N GLU A 138 -11.10 6.52 -11.95
CA GLU A 138 -12.22 6.32 -12.88
C GLU A 138 -12.50 7.62 -13.64
N ASP A 139 -12.27 7.59 -14.93
CA ASP A 139 -12.66 8.64 -15.86
C ASP A 139 -14.18 8.53 -16.10
N GLY A 140 -14.94 9.56 -15.70
CA GLY A 140 -16.37 9.66 -16.04
C GLY A 140 -17.32 10.15 -14.93
N LEU A 141 -17.66 11.44 -14.98
CA LEU A 141 -18.91 12.04 -14.47
C LEU A 141 -19.16 12.16 -12.95
N ARG A 142 -18.40 11.54 -12.04
CA ARG A 142 -18.60 11.71 -10.59
C ARG A 142 -17.47 12.55 -9.97
N ARG A 143 -17.78 13.73 -9.43
CA ARG A 143 -16.85 14.70 -8.79
C ARG A 143 -16.07 14.18 -7.57
N GLN A 144 -16.12 12.89 -7.26
CA GLN A 144 -15.51 12.24 -6.09
C GLN A 144 -14.89 10.90 -6.50
N ALA A 145 -14.01 10.89 -7.49
CA ALA A 145 -13.18 9.72 -7.75
C ALA A 145 -12.30 9.46 -6.52
N LEU A 146 -12.39 8.25 -5.96
CA LEU A 146 -11.51 7.80 -4.89
C LEU A 146 -10.11 7.63 -5.48
N PHE A 147 -9.08 8.10 -4.77
CA PHE A 147 -7.71 7.84 -5.17
C PHE A 147 -7.43 6.32 -5.12
N SER A 148 -7.02 5.76 -6.25
CA SER A 148 -6.56 4.38 -6.38
C SER A 148 -5.36 4.34 -7.30
N ALA A 149 -4.33 3.58 -6.92
CA ALA A 149 -3.14 3.41 -7.73
C ALA A 149 -2.68 1.96 -7.72
N GLU A 150 -2.28 1.46 -8.89
CA GLU A 150 -1.51 0.23 -9.03
C GLU A 150 -0.02 0.54 -8.88
N PHE A 151 0.66 -0.29 -8.11
CA PHE A 151 2.11 -0.33 -8.01
C PHE A 151 2.59 -1.66 -8.58
N LEU A 152 3.49 -1.61 -9.55
CA LEU A 152 4.10 -2.77 -10.18
C LEU A 152 5.61 -2.73 -9.95
N ALA A 153 6.16 -3.83 -9.47
CA ALA A 153 7.58 -4.11 -9.45
C ALA A 153 7.86 -5.30 -10.37
N TYR A 154 8.86 -5.20 -11.24
CA TYR A 154 9.28 -6.30 -12.11
C TYR A 154 10.78 -6.32 -12.34
N GLY A 155 11.31 -7.47 -12.71
CA GLY A 155 12.72 -7.65 -13.00
C GLY A 155 13.05 -9.06 -13.49
N THR A 156 14.34 -9.32 -13.69
CA THR A 156 14.85 -10.59 -14.20
C THR A 156 15.43 -11.41 -13.05
N ALA A 157 14.79 -12.50 -12.69
CA ALA A 157 15.28 -13.43 -11.68
C ALA A 157 16.29 -14.42 -12.28
N LEU A 158 17.39 -14.69 -11.57
CA LEU A 158 18.36 -15.73 -11.96
C LEU A 158 18.18 -16.99 -11.13
N LEU A 159 18.15 -18.12 -11.81
CA LEU A 159 18.16 -19.43 -11.18
C LEU A 159 19.59 -19.87 -10.86
N PRO A 160 19.84 -20.47 -9.68
CA PRO A 160 21.14 -21.04 -9.37
C PRO A 160 21.46 -22.16 -10.37
N MET A 161 22.70 -22.23 -10.85
CA MET A 161 23.17 -23.41 -11.55
C MET A 161 23.23 -24.57 -10.56
N HIS A 162 22.56 -25.68 -10.87
CA HIS A 162 22.84 -26.93 -10.20
C HIS A 162 24.25 -27.36 -10.60
N ALA A 163 25.17 -27.41 -9.64
CA ALA A 163 26.38 -28.19 -9.81
C ALA A 163 25.95 -29.66 -9.78
N GLU A 164 26.13 -30.36 -10.90
CA GLU A 164 26.03 -31.82 -10.97
C GLU A 164 27.07 -32.48 -10.05
#